data_AF-A0A842JG05-F1
#
_entry.id   AF-A0A842JG05-F1
#
_cell.length_a   1.000
_cell.length_b   1.000
_cell.length_c   1.000
_cell.angle_alpha   90.00
_cell.angle_beta   90.00
_cell.angle_gamma   90.00
#
_symmetry.space_group_name_H-M   'P 1'
#
loop_
_entity.id
_entity.type
_entity.pdbx_description
1 polymer ?
#
loop_
_entity_poly.entity_id
_entity_poly.type
_entity_poly.pdbx_seq_one_letter_code
_entity_poly.pdbx_strand_id
1 'polypeptide(L)'
;MTRKIDVSPSPRVGWTIRSSLKGFTDDDGRQMMLGGLKRAFSRYAPRTSQKVKYAYNHGRWPDFRNPREFYEKLSALKLGAYGTDPLIAQCADKAAVREYVEQCGCGHILTELYGTYDHPSEIIYDDMPEAFVVKASIGDGVNYCCPRKSEVTVEQFRADMRALEKRWSVRAQRRTAQERSRRNVFLVEEYLDDGSGDVPPDYKVHCFGGVPKAISLFLGRSDGEPESGAIFSLDWNIIGDIWRSANKVLTIEPEKAPEPPITLREMIHASSLLSAPFPYMRVDLYEIDGCVKFGELTPFPAGCTRGSSCLIDGVPMGDLVDLKYGGRDWTKP
;
A
#
# COMPACT_ATOMS: atom_id res chain seq x y z
N MET A 1 47.62 66.05 23.61
CA MET A 1 46.46 66.97 23.72
C MET A 1 45.19 66.17 23.47
N THR A 2 44.29 66.17 24.47
CA THR A 2 42.80 66.08 24.42
C THR A 2 42.12 65.09 23.45
N ARG A 3 41.06 64.33 23.78
CA ARG A 3 40.22 64.05 24.96
C ARG A 3 39.29 62.87 24.55
N LYS A 4 38.85 62.05 25.51
CA LYS A 4 37.75 61.05 25.37
C LYS A 4 36.39 61.72 25.11
N ILE A 5 35.42 60.94 24.62
CA ILE A 5 33.97 60.80 25.00
C ILE A 5 33.38 59.85 23.92
N ASP A 6 33.14 58.56 24.17
CA ASP A 6 32.04 57.91 24.89
C ASP A 6 30.63 58.36 24.45
N VAL A 7 29.97 57.55 23.60
CA VAL A 7 28.54 57.63 23.36
C VAL A 7 27.99 56.20 23.41
N SER A 8 27.16 55.96 24.42
CA SER A 8 26.47 54.72 24.73
C SER A 8 25.50 54.24 23.62
N PRO A 9 25.31 52.93 23.44
CA PRO A 9 24.07 52.39 22.90
C PRO A 9 23.13 52.00 24.05
N SER A 10 21.98 52.67 24.16
CA SER A 10 20.88 52.20 25.01
C SER A 10 20.00 51.17 24.26
N PRO A 11 19.27 50.31 24.99
CA PRO A 11 19.01 48.93 24.59
C PRO A 11 17.66 48.75 23.90
N ARG A 12 17.57 47.77 22.99
CA ARG A 12 16.31 47.07 22.73
C ARG A 12 16.51 45.56 22.79
N VAL A 13 16.36 45.08 24.03
CA VAL A 13 15.59 43.90 24.45
C VAL A 13 15.73 42.67 23.54
N GLY A 14 16.63 41.77 23.92
CA GLY A 14 16.52 40.36 23.58
C GLY A 14 15.53 39.66 24.51
N TRP A 15 14.96 38.53 24.05
CA TRP A 15 14.51 37.46 24.94
C TRP A 15 14.62 36.12 24.22
N THR A 16 15.43 35.25 24.81
CA THR A 16 15.55 33.82 24.54
C THR A 16 14.93 33.08 25.73
N ILE A 17 13.97 32.19 25.44
CA ILE A 17 13.63 30.91 26.11
C ILE A 17 13.09 30.88 27.58
N ARG A 18 11.97 30.12 27.71
CA ARG A 18 11.31 29.45 28.89
C ARG A 18 10.55 30.38 29.85
N SER A 19 9.26 30.17 30.14
CA SER A 19 8.67 28.96 30.74
C SER A 19 7.13 29.08 30.88
N SER A 20 6.44 27.95 30.67
CA SER A 20 5.18 27.49 31.30
C SER A 20 4.03 28.45 31.65
N LEU A 21 2.87 28.22 31.02
CA LEU A 21 1.58 28.00 31.72
C LEU A 21 0.64 27.18 30.84
N LYS A 22 -0.02 26.22 31.48
CA LYS A 22 -0.88 25.15 30.93
C LYS A 22 -2.12 25.69 30.19
N GLY A 23 -2.56 24.93 29.19
CA GLY A 23 -3.89 25.01 28.60
C GLY A 23 -4.09 23.93 27.54
N PHE A 24 -4.47 22.72 27.96
CA PHE A 24 -5.02 21.69 27.07
C PHE A 24 -6.36 22.19 26.47
N THR A 25 -6.74 21.60 25.34
CA THR A 25 -7.99 21.77 24.55
C THR A 25 -7.92 22.78 23.40
N ASP A 26 -7.35 22.36 22.25
CA ASP A 26 -7.85 22.81 20.92
C ASP A 26 -7.17 22.09 19.73
N ASP A 27 -6.00 21.48 19.94
CA ASP A 27 -5.20 20.94 18.83
C ASP A 27 -5.81 19.65 18.25
N ASP A 28 -6.33 18.77 19.10
CA ASP A 28 -7.06 17.56 18.67
C ASP A 28 -8.36 17.92 17.93
N GLY A 29 -9.08 18.94 18.38
CA GLY A 29 -10.32 19.41 17.75
C GLY A 29 -10.07 20.00 16.36
N ARG A 30 -9.01 20.80 16.19
CA ARG A 30 -8.57 21.32 14.90
C ARG A 30 -8.07 20.21 13.98
N GLN A 31 -7.29 19.25 14.48
CA GLN A 31 -6.85 18.10 13.70
C GLN A 31 -8.03 17.18 13.30
N MET A 32 -9.02 17.00 14.18
CA MET A 32 -10.25 16.25 13.87
C MET A 32 -11.10 16.96 12.81
N MET A 33 -11.25 18.28 12.91
CA MET A 33 -11.97 19.13 11.96
C MET A 33 -11.27 19.20 10.60
N LEU A 34 -9.97 19.42 10.57
CA LEU A 34 -9.15 19.38 9.35
C LEU A 34 -9.14 17.97 8.74
N GLY A 35 -9.10 16.93 9.58
CA GLY A 35 -9.30 15.55 9.16
C GLY A 35 -10.69 15.34 8.56
N GLY A 36 -11.74 15.92 9.15
CA GLY A 36 -13.13 15.87 8.69
C GLY A 36 -13.32 16.55 7.34
N LEU A 37 -12.76 17.73 7.17
CA LEU A 37 -12.74 18.50 5.92
C LEU A 37 -11.96 17.77 4.83
N LYS A 38 -10.76 17.22 5.13
CA LYS A 38 -9.99 16.39 4.19
C LYS A 38 -10.78 15.15 3.77
N ARG A 39 -11.51 14.51 4.69
CA ARG A 39 -12.39 13.34 4.41
C ARG A 39 -13.56 13.73 3.52
N ALA A 40 -14.28 14.80 3.84
CA ALA A 40 -15.39 15.31 3.05
C ALA A 40 -14.93 15.70 1.64
N PHE A 41 -13.78 16.37 1.52
CA PHE A 41 -13.20 16.75 0.23
C PHE A 41 -12.84 15.54 -0.64
N SER A 42 -12.23 14.50 -0.06
CA SER A 42 -11.94 13.25 -0.78
C SER A 42 -13.21 12.52 -1.23
N ARG A 43 -14.33 12.68 -0.52
CA ARG A 43 -15.61 12.05 -0.82
C ARG A 43 -16.39 12.78 -1.91
N TYR A 44 -16.48 14.10 -1.82
CA TYR A 44 -17.33 14.90 -2.71
C TYR A 44 -16.58 15.53 -3.89
N ALA A 45 -15.25 15.60 -3.82
CA ALA A 45 -14.40 16.11 -4.90
C ALA A 45 -13.20 15.16 -5.14
N PRO A 46 -13.43 13.87 -5.49
CA PRO A 46 -12.36 12.87 -5.61
C PRO A 46 -11.29 13.28 -6.62
N ARG A 47 -11.68 13.86 -7.77
CA ARG A 47 -10.75 14.40 -8.77
C ARG A 47 -9.85 15.49 -8.18
N THR A 48 -10.42 16.46 -7.47
CA THR A 48 -9.66 17.56 -6.87
C THR A 48 -8.77 17.07 -5.73
N SER A 49 -9.27 16.15 -4.89
CA SER A 49 -8.48 15.52 -3.83
C SER A 49 -7.27 14.78 -4.39
N GLN A 50 -7.44 14.03 -5.47
CA GLN A 50 -6.35 13.32 -6.14
C GLN A 50 -5.32 14.31 -6.71
N LYS A 51 -5.76 15.40 -7.36
CA LYS A 51 -4.85 16.45 -7.88
C LYS A 51 -4.01 17.09 -6.77
N VAL A 52 -4.64 17.45 -5.65
CA VAL A 52 -3.95 18.07 -4.50
C VAL A 52 -2.92 17.11 -3.89
N LYS A 53 -3.29 15.84 -3.69
CA LYS A 53 -2.37 14.82 -3.16
C LYS A 53 -1.19 14.58 -4.12
N TYR A 54 -1.46 14.50 -5.42
CA TYR A 54 -0.42 14.38 -6.42
C TYR A 54 0.54 15.58 -6.38
N ALA A 55 0.01 16.81 -6.39
CA ALA A 55 0.82 18.02 -6.35
C ALA A 55 1.67 18.14 -5.10
N TYR A 56 1.14 17.74 -3.94
CA TYR A 56 1.89 17.70 -2.70
C TYR A 56 3.09 16.73 -2.75
N ASN A 57 2.90 15.53 -3.32
CA ASN A 57 3.95 14.51 -3.35
C ASN A 57 4.98 14.72 -4.47
N HIS A 58 4.58 15.31 -5.60
CA HIS A 58 5.42 15.47 -6.80
C HIS A 58 5.89 16.91 -7.03
N GLY A 59 5.45 17.88 -6.22
CA GLY A 59 5.81 19.30 -6.39
C GLY A 59 5.22 19.98 -7.63
N ARG A 60 4.34 19.29 -8.37
CA ARG A 60 3.71 19.79 -9.60
C ARG A 60 2.27 19.30 -9.75
N TRP A 61 1.41 20.12 -10.35
CA TRP A 61 0.04 19.70 -10.66
C TRP A 61 0.02 18.63 -11.77
N PRO A 62 -0.85 17.61 -11.68
CA PRO A 62 -0.94 16.61 -12.72
C PRO A 62 -1.79 17.09 -13.90
N ASP A 63 -1.46 16.61 -15.11
CA ASP A 63 -2.32 16.76 -16.28
C ASP A 63 -3.12 15.47 -16.56
N PHE A 64 -4.28 15.34 -15.93
CA PHE A 64 -5.16 14.17 -16.19
C PHE A 64 -5.86 14.20 -17.55
N ARG A 65 -5.77 15.29 -18.33
CA ARG A 65 -6.29 15.31 -19.70
C ARG A 65 -5.31 14.66 -20.67
N ASN A 66 -4.01 14.80 -20.39
CA ASN A 66 -2.94 14.18 -21.14
C ASN A 66 -1.87 13.61 -20.18
N PRO A 67 -2.20 12.55 -19.42
CA PRO A 67 -1.30 12.01 -18.41
C PRO A 67 -0.11 11.32 -19.06
N ARG A 68 1.10 11.69 -18.63
CA ARG A 68 2.36 11.17 -19.20
C ARG A 68 3.09 10.27 -18.22
N GLU A 69 3.29 10.77 -16.99
CA GLU A 69 4.01 10.00 -15.99
C GLU A 69 3.20 8.82 -15.46
N PHE A 70 3.92 7.80 -14.98
CA PHE A 70 3.34 6.57 -14.46
C PHE A 70 2.20 6.83 -13.44
N TYR A 71 2.49 7.58 -12.37
CA TYR A 71 1.47 7.88 -11.36
C TYR A 71 0.38 8.87 -11.84
N GLU A 72 0.63 9.69 -12.87
CA GLU A 72 -0.45 10.48 -13.50
C GLU A 72 -1.42 9.57 -14.25
N LYS A 73 -0.90 8.61 -15.02
CA LYS A 73 -1.72 7.62 -15.74
C LYS A 73 -2.49 6.73 -14.77
N LEU A 74 -1.87 6.22 -13.70
CA LEU A 74 -2.58 5.47 -12.66
C LEU A 74 -3.66 6.30 -11.96
N SER A 75 -3.41 7.61 -11.75
CA SER A 75 -4.43 8.51 -11.22
C SER A 75 -5.59 8.72 -12.19
N ALA A 76 -5.31 8.83 -13.49
CA ALA A 76 -6.35 8.94 -14.52
C ALA A 76 -7.20 7.67 -14.60
N LEU A 77 -6.57 6.48 -14.57
CA LEU A 77 -7.28 5.19 -14.49
C LEU A 77 -8.18 5.11 -13.25
N LYS A 78 -7.64 5.44 -12.05
CA LYS A 78 -8.40 5.45 -10.79
C LYS A 78 -9.62 6.37 -10.82
N LEU A 79 -9.57 7.45 -11.60
CA LEU A 79 -10.66 8.43 -11.70
C LEU A 79 -11.61 8.17 -12.89
N GLY A 80 -11.35 7.13 -13.69
CA GLY A 80 -12.14 6.72 -14.85
C GLY A 80 -12.87 5.40 -14.64
N ALA A 81 -13.26 4.75 -15.75
CA ALA A 81 -13.93 3.44 -15.75
C ALA A 81 -13.18 2.37 -14.95
N TYR A 82 -11.84 2.39 -14.98
CA TYR A 82 -11.03 1.40 -14.25
C TYR A 82 -11.25 1.46 -12.73
N GLY A 83 -11.35 2.67 -12.17
CA GLY A 83 -11.66 2.89 -10.75
C GLY A 83 -13.10 2.57 -10.34
N THR A 84 -13.98 2.24 -11.28
CA THR A 84 -15.36 1.83 -11.02
C THR A 84 -15.67 0.43 -11.54
N ASP A 85 -14.69 -0.24 -12.14
CA ASP A 85 -14.88 -1.54 -12.76
C ASP A 85 -15.21 -2.60 -11.69
N PRO A 86 -16.26 -3.43 -11.88
CA PRO A 86 -16.64 -4.45 -10.93
C PRO A 86 -15.55 -5.50 -10.69
N LEU A 87 -14.79 -5.86 -11.72
CA LEU A 87 -13.71 -6.84 -11.62
C LEU A 87 -12.55 -6.28 -10.81
N ILE A 88 -12.18 -5.01 -11.03
CA ILE A 88 -11.16 -4.34 -10.21
C ILE A 88 -11.52 -4.32 -8.74
N ALA A 89 -12.80 -4.11 -8.48
CA ALA A 89 -13.30 -4.05 -7.15
C ALA A 89 -13.40 -5.44 -6.49
N GLN A 90 -13.54 -6.52 -7.27
CA GLN A 90 -13.41 -7.90 -6.80
C GLN A 90 -11.94 -8.18 -6.47
N CYS A 91 -11.00 -7.79 -7.33
CA CYS A 91 -9.57 -7.96 -7.11
C CYS A 91 -9.06 -7.23 -5.86
N ALA A 92 -9.63 -6.07 -5.52
CA ALA A 92 -9.25 -5.29 -4.34
C ALA A 92 -9.84 -5.82 -3.02
N ASP A 93 -10.79 -6.76 -3.07
CA ASP A 93 -11.42 -7.38 -1.90
C ASP A 93 -10.72 -8.72 -1.60
N LYS A 94 -10.02 -8.81 -0.46
CA LYS A 94 -9.20 -9.96 -0.08
C LYS A 94 -9.99 -11.27 0.05
N ALA A 95 -11.30 -11.20 0.26
CA ALA A 95 -12.16 -12.39 0.26
C ALA A 95 -12.60 -12.73 -1.17
N ALA A 96 -13.14 -11.76 -1.92
CA ALA A 96 -13.71 -12.00 -3.24
C ALA A 96 -12.67 -12.25 -4.34
N VAL A 97 -11.42 -11.80 -4.15
CA VAL A 97 -10.32 -12.01 -5.10
C VAL A 97 -9.93 -13.48 -5.24
N ARG A 98 -10.20 -14.30 -4.22
CA ARG A 98 -9.82 -15.73 -4.22
C ARG A 98 -10.50 -16.49 -5.35
N GLU A 99 -11.80 -16.25 -5.56
CA GLU A 99 -12.55 -16.82 -6.68
C GLU A 99 -11.96 -16.38 -8.04
N TYR A 100 -11.55 -15.11 -8.17
CA TYR A 100 -10.90 -14.62 -9.39
C TYR A 100 -9.55 -15.33 -9.64
N VAL A 101 -8.74 -15.50 -8.59
CA VAL A 101 -7.45 -16.19 -8.67
C VAL A 101 -7.64 -17.65 -9.11
N GLU A 102 -8.65 -18.35 -8.59
CA GLU A 102 -9.02 -19.70 -9.02
C GLU A 102 -9.47 -19.74 -10.49
N GLN A 103 -10.33 -18.81 -10.91
CA GLN A 103 -10.80 -18.71 -12.30
C GLN A 103 -9.66 -18.45 -13.29
N CYS A 104 -8.61 -17.74 -12.87
CA CYS A 104 -7.39 -17.53 -13.65
C CYS A 104 -6.47 -18.76 -13.71
N GLY A 105 -6.82 -19.87 -13.04
CA GLY A 105 -5.99 -21.07 -12.96
C GLY A 105 -4.82 -20.93 -11.98
N CYS A 106 -4.88 -19.98 -11.05
CA CYS A 106 -3.85 -19.72 -10.05
C CYS A 106 -4.30 -20.08 -8.63
N GLY A 107 -5.32 -20.93 -8.47
CA GLY A 107 -5.83 -21.31 -7.15
C GLY A 107 -4.79 -21.97 -6.23
N HIS A 108 -3.77 -22.62 -6.81
CA HIS A 108 -2.72 -23.31 -6.06
C HIS A 108 -1.77 -22.37 -5.30
N ILE A 109 -1.73 -21.08 -5.64
CA ILE A 109 -0.91 -20.09 -4.91
C ILE A 109 -1.69 -19.40 -3.78
N LEU A 110 -2.99 -19.68 -3.61
CA LEU A 110 -3.77 -19.08 -2.53
C LEU A 110 -3.29 -19.60 -1.17
N THR A 111 -3.22 -18.69 -0.20
CA THR A 111 -3.04 -19.01 1.23
C THR A 111 -4.20 -19.87 1.73
N GLU A 112 -3.97 -20.72 2.72
CA GLU A 112 -5.07 -21.46 3.35
C GLU A 112 -6.06 -20.48 4.01
N LEU A 113 -7.36 -20.66 3.76
CA LEU A 113 -8.43 -19.86 4.35
C LEU A 113 -9.18 -20.69 5.38
N TYR A 114 -9.05 -20.32 6.66
CA TYR A 114 -9.70 -21.02 7.77
C TYR A 114 -11.16 -20.57 7.97
N GLY A 115 -11.50 -19.35 7.56
CA GLY A 115 -12.88 -18.89 7.62
C GLY A 115 -13.08 -17.41 7.31
N THR A 116 -14.35 -17.02 7.17
CA THR A 116 -14.78 -15.63 7.02
C THR A 116 -15.88 -15.31 8.01
N TYR A 117 -15.80 -14.14 8.62
CA TYR A 117 -16.66 -13.70 9.72
C TYR A 117 -17.17 -12.30 9.46
N ASP A 118 -18.39 -11.98 9.90
CA ASP A 118 -18.91 -10.62 9.78
C ASP A 118 -18.27 -9.70 10.82
N HIS A 119 -18.04 -10.27 12.01
CA HIS A 119 -17.41 -9.59 13.12
C HIS A 119 -16.20 -10.38 13.60
N PRO A 120 -15.07 -9.72 13.93
CA PRO A 120 -13.89 -10.44 14.41
C PRO A 120 -14.12 -11.05 15.81
N SER A 121 -15.14 -10.59 16.54
CA SER A 121 -15.57 -11.19 17.81
C SER A 121 -16.21 -12.57 17.67
N GLU A 122 -16.61 -12.96 16.46
CA GLU A 122 -17.17 -14.30 16.17
C GLU A 122 -16.07 -15.37 16.09
N ILE A 123 -14.81 -14.96 15.98
CA ILE A 123 -13.66 -15.87 15.86
C ILE A 123 -13.42 -16.54 17.22
N ILE A 124 -13.54 -17.87 17.25
CA ILE A 124 -13.26 -18.69 18.43
C ILE A 124 -11.77 -19.02 18.44
N TYR A 125 -11.04 -18.45 19.41
CA TYR A 125 -9.58 -18.58 19.48
C TYR A 125 -9.10 -20.03 19.54
N ASP A 126 -9.79 -20.87 20.31
CA ASP A 126 -9.40 -22.27 20.53
C ASP A 126 -9.49 -23.09 19.25
N ASP A 127 -10.37 -22.72 18.32
CA ASP A 127 -10.55 -23.39 17.03
C ASP A 127 -9.50 -22.97 15.99
N MET A 128 -8.74 -21.90 16.24
CA MET A 128 -7.72 -21.40 15.31
C MET A 128 -6.45 -22.28 15.32
N PRO A 129 -5.72 -22.39 14.20
CA PRO A 129 -4.44 -23.10 14.14
C PRO A 129 -3.35 -22.39 14.97
N GLU A 130 -2.20 -23.05 15.20
CA GLU A 130 -1.10 -22.49 16.01
C GLU A 130 -0.62 -21.11 15.53
N ALA A 131 -0.71 -20.84 14.23
CA ALA A 131 -0.39 -19.54 13.64
C ALA A 131 -1.44 -19.12 12.59
N PHE A 132 -1.88 -17.86 12.64
CA PHE A 132 -2.88 -17.32 11.72
C PHE A 132 -2.85 -15.79 11.62
N VAL A 133 -3.49 -15.27 10.57
CA VAL A 133 -3.72 -13.82 10.39
C VAL A 133 -5.21 -13.55 10.24
N VAL A 134 -5.71 -12.54 10.94
CA VAL A 134 -7.05 -11.98 10.73
C VAL A 134 -6.93 -10.69 9.94
N LYS A 135 -7.63 -10.56 8.81
CA LYS A 135 -7.61 -9.35 7.97
C LYS A 135 -9.03 -8.89 7.65
N ALA A 136 -9.27 -7.57 7.61
CA ALA A 136 -10.47 -7.06 6.97
C ALA A 136 -10.37 -7.27 5.44
N SER A 137 -11.46 -7.67 4.81
CA SER A 137 -11.46 -7.97 3.37
C SER A 137 -11.25 -6.73 2.51
N ILE A 138 -11.74 -5.58 2.96
CA ILE A 138 -11.64 -4.30 2.25
C ILE A 138 -10.63 -3.39 2.93
N GLY A 139 -9.81 -2.72 2.12
CA GLY A 139 -8.86 -1.71 2.58
C GLY A 139 -7.53 -2.27 3.06
N ASP A 140 -6.79 -1.43 3.78
CA ASP A 140 -5.42 -1.69 4.24
C ASP A 140 -5.28 -1.62 5.76
N GLY A 141 -4.21 -2.23 6.30
CA GLY A 141 -3.74 -2.01 7.67
C GLY A 141 -4.72 -2.35 8.79
N VAL A 142 -5.71 -3.21 8.52
CA VAL A 142 -6.60 -3.82 9.51
C VAL A 142 -6.29 -5.30 9.54
N ASN A 143 -5.15 -5.61 10.17
CA ASN A 143 -4.66 -6.96 10.33
C ASN A 143 -4.36 -7.22 11.81
N TYR A 144 -4.54 -8.46 12.24
CA TYR A 144 -4.02 -9.05 13.47
C TYR A 144 -3.22 -10.27 13.09
N CYS A 145 -1.98 -10.40 13.58
CA CYS A 145 -1.11 -11.53 13.30
C CYS A 145 -0.86 -12.29 14.59
N CYS A 146 -1.09 -13.60 14.56
CA CYS A 146 -0.74 -14.52 15.63
C CYS A 146 0.30 -15.50 15.06
N PRO A 147 1.61 -15.25 15.26
CA PRO A 147 2.65 -16.19 14.80
C PRO A 147 2.68 -17.46 15.66
N ARG A 148 2.27 -17.36 16.93
CA ARG A 148 2.22 -18.46 17.89
C ARG A 148 1.09 -18.26 18.89
N LYS A 149 0.13 -19.18 18.93
CA LYS A 149 -1.01 -19.14 19.88
C LYS A 149 -0.55 -19.22 21.32
N SER A 150 0.53 -19.96 21.57
CA SER A 150 1.11 -20.10 22.92
C SER A 150 1.57 -18.79 23.56
N GLU A 151 1.75 -17.72 22.78
CA GLU A 151 2.22 -16.41 23.27
C GLU A 151 1.09 -15.42 23.58
N VAL A 152 -0.17 -15.79 23.28
CA VAL A 152 -1.33 -14.90 23.42
C VAL A 152 -2.43 -15.58 24.23
N THR A 153 -2.91 -14.90 25.28
CA THR A 153 -4.06 -15.38 26.06
C THR A 153 -5.38 -15.15 25.31
N VAL A 154 -6.40 -15.95 25.62
CA VAL A 154 -7.75 -15.79 25.06
C VAL A 154 -8.31 -14.39 25.34
N GLU A 155 -8.06 -13.84 26.54
CA GLU A 155 -8.49 -12.50 26.94
C GLU A 155 -7.84 -11.41 26.09
N GLN A 156 -6.54 -11.56 25.81
CA GLN A 156 -5.79 -10.62 24.98
C GLN A 156 -6.26 -10.70 23.53
N PHE A 157 -6.41 -11.90 22.98
CA PHE A 157 -6.99 -12.10 21.65
C PHE A 157 -8.36 -11.43 21.50
N ARG A 158 -9.27 -11.62 22.47
CA ARG A 158 -10.59 -10.97 22.47
C ARG A 158 -10.48 -9.45 22.52
N ALA A 159 -9.51 -8.90 23.26
CA ALA A 159 -9.25 -7.46 23.28
C ALA A 159 -8.75 -6.95 21.92
N ASP A 160 -7.87 -7.70 21.27
CA ASP A 160 -7.34 -7.38 19.96
C ASP A 160 -8.42 -7.44 18.87
N MET A 161 -9.34 -8.39 18.91
CA MET A 161 -10.47 -8.45 17.98
C MET A 161 -11.38 -7.22 18.11
N ARG A 162 -11.68 -6.77 19.34
CA ARG A 162 -12.41 -5.50 19.57
C ARG A 162 -11.64 -4.30 19.03
N ALA A 163 -10.33 -4.26 19.25
CA ALA A 163 -9.49 -3.18 18.73
C ALA A 163 -9.42 -3.18 17.20
N LEU A 164 -9.37 -4.36 16.58
CA LEU A 164 -9.39 -4.57 15.14
C LEU A 164 -10.71 -4.08 14.53
N GLU A 165 -11.85 -4.42 15.14
CA GLU A 165 -13.17 -3.95 14.71
C GLU A 165 -13.31 -2.42 14.82
N LYS A 166 -12.81 -1.83 15.91
CA LYS A 166 -12.76 -0.37 16.08
C LYS A 166 -11.88 0.27 15.01
N ARG A 167 -10.71 -0.31 14.73
CA ARG A 167 -9.78 0.15 13.69
C ARG A 167 -10.44 0.09 12.31
N TRP A 168 -11.15 -1.00 12.01
CA TRP A 168 -11.97 -1.11 10.81
C TRP A 168 -13.02 -0.01 10.75
N SER A 169 -13.80 0.20 11.80
CA SER A 169 -14.87 1.21 11.86
C SER A 169 -14.37 2.62 11.53
N VAL A 170 -13.17 2.98 12.02
CA VAL A 170 -12.52 4.27 11.69
C VAL A 170 -12.07 4.32 10.22
N ARG A 171 -11.50 3.23 9.69
CA ARG A 171 -11.06 3.15 8.30
C ARG A 171 -12.21 3.10 7.30
N ALA A 172 -13.30 2.42 7.64
CA ALA A 172 -14.50 2.29 6.84
C ALA A 172 -15.10 3.66 6.45
N GLN A 173 -14.88 4.69 7.26
CA GLN A 173 -15.28 6.07 6.97
C GLN A 173 -14.52 6.69 5.79
N ARG A 174 -13.30 6.23 5.52
CA ARG A 174 -12.40 6.71 4.46
C ARG A 174 -12.55 5.96 3.14
N ARG A 175 -13.43 4.95 3.11
CA ARG A 175 -13.70 4.16 1.91
C ARG A 175 -14.09 5.03 0.72
N THR A 176 -13.60 4.63 -0.44
CA THR A 176 -14.07 5.10 -1.75
C THR A 176 -15.53 4.69 -1.96
N ALA A 177 -16.20 5.25 -2.97
CA ALA A 177 -17.56 4.85 -3.29
C ALA A 177 -17.63 3.34 -3.66
N GLN A 178 -16.63 2.84 -4.38
CA GLN A 178 -16.48 1.44 -4.80
C GLN A 178 -16.30 0.49 -3.61
N GLU A 179 -15.51 0.86 -2.60
CA GLU A 179 -15.33 0.07 -1.37
C GLU A 179 -16.57 0.08 -0.47
N ARG A 180 -17.45 1.09 -0.60
CA ARG A 180 -18.70 1.17 0.18
C ARG A 180 -19.83 0.31 -0.39
N SER A 181 -19.78 -0.03 -1.68
CA SER A 181 -20.81 -0.87 -2.31
C SER A 181 -20.60 -2.36 -2.03
N ARG A 182 -19.52 -2.74 -1.33
CA ARG A 182 -19.25 -4.12 -0.90
C ARG A 182 -19.40 -4.28 0.60
N ARG A 183 -19.85 -5.48 0.98
CA ARG A 183 -19.84 -5.96 2.36
C ARG A 183 -18.39 -6.28 2.74
N ASN A 184 -17.93 -5.72 3.85
CA ASN A 184 -16.65 -6.14 4.43
C ASN A 184 -16.87 -7.37 5.30
N VAL A 185 -15.96 -8.33 5.22
CA VAL A 185 -15.84 -9.45 6.16
C VAL A 185 -14.45 -9.44 6.78
N PHE A 186 -14.24 -10.26 7.80
CA PHE A 186 -12.94 -10.56 8.37
C PHE A 186 -12.57 -11.99 7.97
N LEU A 187 -11.45 -12.14 7.26
CA LEU A 187 -10.90 -13.44 6.88
C LEU A 187 -9.85 -13.87 7.90
N VAL A 188 -9.82 -15.17 8.19
CA VAL A 188 -8.75 -15.83 8.93
C VAL A 188 -8.00 -16.72 7.95
N GLU A 189 -6.70 -16.46 7.76
CA GLU A 189 -5.87 -17.19 6.81
C GLU A 189 -4.51 -17.58 7.39
N GLU A 190 -3.81 -18.42 6.65
CA GLU A 190 -2.43 -18.86 6.90
C GLU A 190 -1.51 -17.69 7.28
N TYR A 191 -0.77 -17.85 8.39
CA TYR A 191 0.34 -16.97 8.70
C TYR A 191 1.56 -17.43 7.88
N LEU A 192 2.06 -16.54 7.02
CA LEU A 192 3.23 -16.84 6.19
C LEU A 192 4.51 -16.60 7.00
N ASP A 193 5.31 -17.63 7.12
CA ASP A 193 6.60 -17.65 7.80
C ASP A 193 7.61 -18.38 6.92
N ASP A 194 8.76 -17.78 6.65
CA ASP A 194 9.87 -18.37 5.90
C ASP A 194 10.96 -18.94 6.82
N GLY A 195 10.71 -18.98 8.13
CA GLY A 195 11.62 -19.46 9.15
C GLY A 195 12.74 -18.48 9.51
N SER A 196 12.80 -17.30 8.88
CA SER A 196 13.79 -16.26 9.20
C SER A 196 13.51 -15.55 10.52
N GLY A 197 12.26 -15.62 11.00
CA GLY A 197 11.78 -14.85 12.16
C GLY A 197 11.46 -13.38 11.83
N ASP A 198 11.54 -12.97 10.56
CA ASP A 198 11.09 -11.67 10.06
C ASP A 198 9.92 -11.86 9.08
N VAL A 199 9.34 -10.76 8.60
CA VAL A 199 8.32 -10.79 7.55
C VAL A 199 8.95 -11.24 6.23
N PRO A 200 8.38 -12.24 5.54
CA PRO A 200 8.93 -12.74 4.29
C PRO A 200 9.14 -11.65 3.23
N PRO A 201 10.17 -11.80 2.36
CA PRO A 201 10.39 -10.90 1.23
C PRO A 201 9.13 -10.68 0.39
N ASP A 202 8.82 -9.42 0.09
CA ASP A 202 7.59 -9.03 -0.61
C ASP A 202 7.92 -8.70 -2.07
N TYR A 203 7.51 -9.59 -2.98
CA TYR A 203 7.76 -9.50 -4.41
C TYR A 203 6.56 -8.86 -5.11
N LYS A 204 6.72 -7.63 -5.60
CA LYS A 204 5.63 -6.90 -6.25
C LYS A 204 5.85 -6.80 -7.74
N VAL A 205 5.22 -7.69 -8.49
CA VAL A 205 5.36 -7.79 -9.95
C VAL A 205 4.50 -6.74 -10.63
N HIS A 206 5.13 -5.83 -11.36
CA HIS A 206 4.47 -4.79 -12.13
C HIS A 206 4.10 -5.31 -13.51
N CYS A 207 2.80 -5.37 -13.79
CA CYS A 207 2.26 -5.86 -15.05
C CYS A 207 1.56 -4.74 -15.82
N PHE A 208 1.80 -4.69 -17.12
CA PHE A 208 1.26 -3.69 -18.05
C PHE A 208 0.53 -4.43 -19.17
N GLY A 209 -0.81 -4.29 -19.25
CA GLY A 209 -1.61 -5.03 -20.22
C GLY A 209 -1.42 -6.55 -20.15
N GLY A 210 -1.39 -7.12 -18.93
CA GLY A 210 -1.14 -8.56 -18.75
C GLY A 210 0.33 -9.01 -18.84
N VAL A 211 1.26 -8.11 -19.13
CA VAL A 211 2.68 -8.45 -19.33
C VAL A 211 3.50 -7.99 -18.12
N PRO A 212 4.09 -8.92 -17.33
CA PRO A 212 5.09 -8.59 -16.30
C PRO A 212 6.29 -7.87 -16.91
N LYS A 213 6.81 -6.86 -16.22
CA LYS A 213 7.93 -6.04 -16.72
C LYS A 213 9.01 -5.74 -15.69
N ALA A 214 8.65 -5.64 -14.41
CA ALA A 214 9.60 -5.38 -13.33
C ALA A 214 9.05 -5.93 -12.01
N ILE A 215 9.94 -6.11 -11.03
CA ILE A 215 9.60 -6.62 -9.70
C ILE A 215 10.15 -5.63 -8.66
N SER A 216 9.29 -5.02 -7.86
CA SER A 216 9.75 -4.30 -6.68
C SER A 216 9.91 -5.30 -5.54
N LEU A 217 11.14 -5.50 -5.08
CA LEU A 217 11.47 -6.33 -3.93
C LEU A 217 11.55 -5.47 -2.66
N PHE A 218 10.92 -5.91 -1.58
CA PHE A 218 11.09 -5.31 -0.25
C PHE A 218 11.61 -6.35 0.73
N LEU A 219 12.61 -5.96 1.52
CA LEU A 219 13.28 -6.82 2.48
C LEU A 219 13.27 -6.21 3.89
N GLY A 220 13.12 -7.10 4.87
CA GLY A 220 13.10 -6.80 6.29
C GLY A 220 11.94 -5.92 6.72
N ARG A 221 11.61 -5.91 8.01
CA ARG A 221 10.72 -4.88 8.59
C ARG A 221 11.19 -4.36 9.94
N SER A 222 11.46 -3.05 9.99
CA SER A 222 11.61 -2.31 11.25
C SER A 222 10.39 -1.41 11.46
N ASP A 223 9.76 -1.48 12.64
CA ASP A 223 8.54 -0.73 13.00
C ASP A 223 7.40 -0.87 11.97
N GLY A 224 7.29 -2.04 11.34
CA GLY A 224 6.29 -2.34 10.31
C GLY A 224 6.58 -1.74 8.94
N GLU A 225 7.76 -1.15 8.74
CA GLU A 225 8.20 -0.55 7.50
C GLU A 225 9.39 -1.31 6.90
N PRO A 226 9.47 -1.45 5.55
CA PRO A 226 10.62 -2.10 4.93
C PRO A 226 11.93 -1.39 5.26
N GLU A 227 12.98 -2.19 5.46
CA GLU A 227 14.34 -1.72 5.74
C GLU A 227 15.10 -1.42 4.45
N SER A 228 14.98 -2.31 3.46
CA SER A 228 15.60 -2.17 2.15
C SER A 228 14.68 -2.66 1.03
N GLY A 229 15.06 -2.40 -0.21
CA GLY A 229 14.26 -2.76 -1.38
C GLY A 229 14.76 -2.08 -2.65
N ALA A 230 14.54 -2.73 -3.79
CA ALA A 230 14.91 -2.23 -5.10
C ALA A 230 13.96 -2.76 -6.17
N ILE A 231 13.97 -2.15 -7.35
CA ILE A 231 13.25 -2.61 -8.54
C ILE A 231 14.20 -3.44 -9.38
N PHE A 232 13.78 -4.65 -9.70
CA PHE A 232 14.49 -5.62 -10.53
C PHE A 232 13.82 -5.77 -11.89
N SER A 233 14.62 -6.01 -12.92
CA SER A 233 14.15 -6.57 -14.19
C SER A 233 13.74 -8.04 -14.02
N LEU A 234 13.11 -8.63 -15.04
CA LEU A 234 12.74 -10.05 -15.00
C LEU A 234 13.95 -11.00 -15.05
N ASP A 235 15.11 -10.51 -15.51
CA ASP A 235 16.40 -11.21 -15.48
C ASP A 235 17.18 -10.94 -14.19
N TRP A 236 16.50 -10.45 -13.15
CA TRP A 236 17.04 -10.23 -11.81
C TRP A 236 18.17 -9.19 -11.71
N ASN A 237 18.16 -8.17 -12.59
CA ASN A 237 19.09 -7.05 -12.49
C ASN A 237 18.42 -5.86 -11.78
N ILE A 238 19.14 -5.17 -10.89
CA ILE A 238 18.64 -3.94 -10.28
C ILE A 238 18.55 -2.84 -11.35
N ILE A 239 17.35 -2.26 -11.51
CA ILE A 239 17.04 -1.21 -12.48
C ILE A 239 16.51 0.09 -11.85
N GLY A 240 16.32 0.11 -10.52
CA GLY A 240 16.00 1.35 -9.81
C GLY A 240 15.75 1.17 -8.32
N ASP A 241 15.74 2.30 -7.62
CA ASP A 241 15.43 2.36 -6.18
C ASP A 241 13.92 2.45 -5.91
N ILE A 242 13.53 2.21 -4.66
CA ILE A 242 12.14 2.37 -4.19
C ILE A 242 11.97 3.64 -3.35
N TRP A 243 11.35 4.65 -3.95
CA TRP A 243 10.98 5.90 -3.32
C TRP A 243 9.69 5.73 -2.53
N ARG A 244 9.78 5.79 -1.19
CA ARG A 244 8.63 5.72 -0.29
C ARG A 244 8.10 7.11 0.05
N SER A 245 9.01 8.07 0.23
CA SER A 245 8.71 9.46 0.56
C SER A 245 9.92 10.37 0.28
N ALA A 246 9.74 11.69 0.38
CA ALA A 246 10.82 12.67 0.21
C ALA A 246 12.07 12.38 1.06
N ASN A 247 11.90 11.72 2.22
CA ASN A 247 12.99 11.44 3.16
C ASN A 247 13.30 9.94 3.30
N LYS A 248 12.69 9.07 2.49
CA LYS A 248 12.90 7.62 2.57
C LYS A 248 12.94 7.01 1.18
N VAL A 249 14.13 6.60 0.79
CA VAL A 249 14.43 5.79 -0.38
C VAL A 249 14.98 4.46 0.12
N LEU A 250 14.41 3.37 -0.37
CA LEU A 250 14.95 2.04 -0.16
C LEU A 250 15.84 1.73 -1.36
N THR A 251 16.98 1.16 -1.08
CA THR A 251 17.94 0.72 -2.08
C THR A 251 18.52 -0.63 -1.64
N ILE A 252 19.05 -1.37 -2.60
CA ILE A 252 19.84 -2.58 -2.40
C ILE A 252 21.12 -2.36 -3.19
N GLU A 253 22.25 -2.42 -2.52
CA GLU A 253 23.54 -2.37 -3.22
C GLU A 253 23.69 -3.64 -4.07
N PRO A 254 24.17 -3.56 -5.34
CA PRO A 254 24.25 -4.72 -6.22
C PRO A 254 24.99 -5.92 -5.62
N GLU A 255 26.05 -5.69 -4.84
CA GLU A 255 26.82 -6.73 -4.16
C GLU A 255 26.11 -7.37 -2.95
N LYS A 256 24.99 -6.79 -2.51
CA LYS A 256 24.12 -7.28 -1.44
C LYS A 256 22.76 -7.75 -1.96
N ALA A 257 22.57 -7.76 -3.28
CA ALA A 257 21.34 -8.26 -3.87
C ALA A 257 21.16 -9.74 -3.51
N PRO A 258 19.98 -10.16 -3.03
CA PRO A 258 19.72 -11.57 -2.84
C PRO A 258 19.67 -12.28 -4.20
N GLU A 259 19.93 -13.59 -4.19
CA GLU A 259 19.68 -14.45 -5.34
C GLU A 259 18.20 -14.41 -5.75
N PRO A 260 17.86 -14.66 -7.03
CA PRO A 260 16.47 -14.75 -7.44
C PRO A 260 15.74 -15.85 -6.68
N PRO A 261 14.46 -15.65 -6.32
CA PRO A 261 13.66 -16.71 -5.72
C PRO A 261 13.58 -17.89 -6.68
N ILE A 262 13.62 -19.11 -6.15
CA ILE A 262 13.54 -20.32 -6.98
C ILE A 262 12.21 -20.39 -7.75
N THR A 263 11.19 -19.71 -7.23
CA THR A 263 9.87 -19.57 -7.82
C THR A 263 9.71 -18.40 -8.82
N LEU A 264 10.78 -17.66 -9.15
CA LEU A 264 10.71 -16.44 -9.99
C LEU A 264 9.89 -16.64 -11.28
N ARG A 265 10.11 -17.76 -11.98
CA ARG A 265 9.39 -18.06 -13.23
C ARG A 265 7.88 -18.25 -13.00
N GLU A 266 7.52 -18.92 -11.91
CA GLU A 266 6.13 -19.13 -11.53
C GLU A 266 5.47 -17.80 -11.13
N MET A 267 6.16 -16.98 -10.34
CA MET A 267 5.69 -15.63 -9.98
C MET A 267 5.39 -14.78 -11.21
N ILE A 268 6.28 -14.79 -12.21
CA ILE A 268 6.10 -14.08 -13.49
C ILE A 268 4.88 -14.65 -14.23
N HIS A 269 4.78 -15.98 -14.34
CA HIS A 269 3.68 -16.61 -15.05
C HIS A 269 2.32 -16.33 -14.42
N ALA A 270 2.17 -16.56 -13.11
CA ALA A 270 0.95 -16.27 -12.37
C ALA A 270 0.57 -14.79 -12.47
N SER A 271 1.55 -13.89 -12.37
CA SER A 271 1.31 -12.45 -12.51
C SER A 271 0.78 -12.08 -13.89
N SER A 272 1.25 -12.74 -14.96
CA SER A 272 0.71 -12.53 -16.31
C SER A 272 -0.76 -12.95 -16.41
N LEU A 273 -1.11 -14.13 -15.89
CA LEU A 273 -2.48 -14.63 -15.89
C LEU A 273 -3.42 -13.71 -15.10
N LEU A 274 -3.03 -13.36 -13.87
CA LEU A 274 -3.84 -12.55 -12.96
C LEU A 274 -4.02 -11.10 -13.43
N SER A 275 -3.10 -10.58 -14.23
CA SER A 275 -3.13 -9.19 -14.72
C SER A 275 -3.70 -9.02 -16.12
N ALA A 276 -3.95 -10.11 -16.85
CA ALA A 276 -4.32 -10.12 -18.27
C ALA A 276 -5.46 -9.15 -18.66
N PRO A 277 -6.54 -8.97 -17.86
CA PRO A 277 -7.64 -8.09 -18.24
C PRO A 277 -7.34 -6.59 -18.10
N PHE A 278 -6.22 -6.20 -17.50
CA PHE A 278 -6.04 -4.84 -16.96
C PHE A 278 -4.95 -4.04 -17.67
N PRO A 279 -5.15 -2.72 -17.89
CA PRO A 279 -4.12 -1.83 -18.43
C PRO A 279 -2.87 -1.78 -17.54
N TYR A 280 -3.05 -1.92 -16.22
CA TYR A 280 -1.98 -2.03 -15.25
C TYR A 280 -2.45 -2.78 -14.01
N MET A 281 -1.68 -3.76 -13.54
CA MET A 281 -1.90 -4.41 -12.26
C MET A 281 -0.56 -4.69 -11.60
N ARG A 282 -0.47 -4.45 -10.30
CA ARG A 282 0.63 -4.96 -9.49
C ARG A 282 0.16 -6.23 -8.80
N VAL A 283 0.95 -7.30 -8.89
CA VAL A 283 0.66 -8.59 -8.25
C VAL A 283 1.69 -8.76 -7.14
N ASP A 284 1.22 -8.81 -5.91
CA ASP A 284 2.06 -8.94 -4.72
C ASP A 284 2.09 -10.41 -4.32
N LEU A 285 3.29 -10.98 -4.24
CA LEU A 285 3.56 -12.40 -4.01
C LEU A 285 4.65 -12.58 -2.95
N TYR A 286 4.67 -13.78 -2.37
CA TYR A 286 5.70 -14.26 -1.45
C TYR A 286 6.26 -15.61 -1.95
N GLU A 287 7.47 -15.95 -1.53
CA GLU A 287 8.00 -17.31 -1.64
C GLU A 287 8.08 -17.88 -0.22
N ILE A 288 7.43 -19.01 0.02
CA ILE A 288 7.46 -19.75 1.29
C ILE A 288 7.76 -21.21 0.97
N ASP A 289 8.83 -21.74 1.55
CA ASP A 289 9.28 -23.13 1.34
C ASP A 289 9.32 -23.54 -0.15
N GLY A 290 9.80 -22.62 -1.01
CA GLY A 290 9.90 -22.84 -2.45
C GLY A 290 8.57 -22.86 -3.20
N CYS A 291 7.50 -22.36 -2.60
CA CYS A 291 6.17 -22.25 -3.20
C CYS A 291 5.74 -20.78 -3.29
N VAL A 292 5.09 -20.41 -4.40
CA VAL A 292 4.50 -19.07 -4.54
C VAL A 292 3.26 -18.96 -3.65
N LYS A 293 3.17 -17.89 -2.88
CA LYS A 293 2.00 -17.53 -2.08
C LYS A 293 1.45 -16.18 -2.54
N PHE A 294 0.15 -16.13 -2.78
CA PHE A 294 -0.58 -14.94 -3.18
C PHE A 294 -0.69 -13.95 -2.02
N GLY A 295 -0.34 -12.69 -2.28
CA GLY A 295 -0.51 -11.59 -1.32
C GLY A 295 -1.72 -10.71 -1.64
N GLU A 296 -1.65 -9.94 -2.72
CA GLU A 296 -2.76 -9.08 -3.18
C GLU A 296 -2.67 -8.73 -4.68
N LEU A 297 -3.81 -8.30 -5.24
CA LEU A 297 -3.86 -7.56 -6.50
C LEU A 297 -4.03 -6.07 -6.19
N THR A 298 -3.06 -5.26 -6.61
CA THR A 298 -3.01 -3.83 -6.30
C THR A 298 -3.14 -2.98 -7.57
N PRO A 299 -4.37 -2.58 -7.96
CA PRO A 299 -4.58 -1.73 -9.13
C PRO A 299 -4.12 -0.28 -8.90
N PHE A 300 -4.09 0.15 -7.63
CA PHE A 300 -3.83 1.54 -7.22
C PHE A 300 -2.70 1.66 -6.19
N PRO A 301 -1.47 1.23 -6.52
CA PRO A 301 -0.35 1.25 -5.58
C PRO A 301 -0.15 2.67 -5.02
N ALA A 302 -0.01 2.75 -3.69
CA ALA A 302 0.18 3.99 -2.95
C ALA A 302 -0.84 5.10 -3.28
N GLY A 303 -2.08 4.70 -3.61
CA GLY A 303 -3.17 5.60 -3.94
C GLY A 303 -3.01 6.35 -5.27
N CYS A 304 -2.05 5.94 -6.10
CA CYS A 304 -1.65 6.56 -7.38
C CYS A 304 -1.01 7.95 -7.26
N THR A 305 -0.54 8.35 -6.07
CA THR A 305 -0.03 9.72 -5.85
C THR A 305 1.42 9.80 -5.42
N ARG A 306 2.09 8.67 -5.24
CA ARG A 306 3.48 8.59 -4.78
C ARG A 306 4.05 7.20 -5.08
N GLY A 307 5.37 7.10 -5.11
CA GLY A 307 6.10 5.84 -5.23
C GLY A 307 7.18 5.94 -6.31
N SER A 308 7.81 4.82 -6.64
CA SER A 308 8.83 4.77 -7.69
C SER A 308 8.28 4.61 -9.09
N SER A 309 8.96 5.26 -10.02
CA SER A 309 8.93 4.94 -11.45
C SER A 309 10.37 4.87 -11.94
N CYS A 310 10.69 3.86 -12.73
CA CYS A 310 12.01 3.70 -13.36
C CYS A 310 11.87 3.54 -14.87
N LEU A 311 13.02 3.42 -15.54
CA LEU A 311 13.09 2.94 -16.92
C LEU A 311 13.16 1.41 -16.88
N ILE A 312 12.30 0.76 -17.66
CA ILE A 312 12.34 -0.69 -17.89
C ILE A 312 12.76 -0.87 -19.34
N ASP A 313 13.94 -1.47 -19.56
CA ASP A 313 14.55 -1.59 -20.89
C ASP A 313 14.66 -0.23 -21.63
N GLY A 314 14.96 0.83 -20.87
CA GLY A 314 15.03 2.20 -21.40
C GLY A 314 13.68 2.88 -21.60
N VAL A 315 12.56 2.21 -21.35
CA VAL A 315 11.20 2.76 -21.51
C VAL A 315 10.65 3.22 -20.16
N PRO A 316 10.17 4.47 -20.03
CA PRO A 316 9.49 4.92 -18.82
C PRO A 316 8.26 4.05 -18.51
N MET A 317 8.07 3.67 -17.25
CA MET A 317 6.86 2.92 -16.82
C MET A 317 5.55 3.60 -17.25
N GLY A 318 5.54 4.94 -17.34
CA GLY A 318 4.39 5.68 -17.86
C GLY A 318 4.03 5.26 -19.26
N ASP A 319 5.00 5.11 -20.16
CA ASP A 319 4.76 4.77 -21.57
C ASP A 319 4.27 3.34 -21.77
N LEU A 320 4.54 2.46 -20.81
CA LEU A 320 4.02 1.08 -20.80
C LEU A 320 2.54 0.99 -20.42
N VAL A 321 1.96 2.01 -19.78
CA VAL A 321 0.53 2.02 -19.44
C VAL A 321 -0.29 2.48 -20.65
N ASP A 322 -0.95 1.53 -21.31
CA ASP A 322 -1.94 1.78 -22.34
C ASP A 322 -3.31 2.08 -21.72
N LEU A 323 -3.71 3.36 -21.76
CA LEU A 323 -5.01 3.81 -21.25
C LEU A 323 -6.19 3.31 -22.09
N LYS A 324 -5.94 2.80 -23.30
CA LYS A 324 -6.92 2.25 -24.22
C LYS A 324 -6.80 0.73 -24.37
N TYR A 325 -6.16 0.07 -23.41
CA TYR A 325 -5.93 -1.37 -23.43
C TYR A 325 -7.21 -2.16 -23.75
N GLY A 326 -7.11 -3.10 -24.69
CA GLY A 326 -8.26 -3.88 -25.18
C GLY A 326 -9.28 -3.08 -26.00
N GLY A 327 -8.92 -1.90 -26.49
CA GLY A 327 -9.80 -1.02 -27.28
C GLY A 327 -10.77 -0.17 -26.44
N ARG A 328 -10.75 -0.30 -25.10
CA ARG A 328 -11.58 0.47 -24.16
C ARG A 328 -10.78 1.62 -23.57
N ASP A 329 -11.33 2.84 -23.61
CA ASP A 329 -10.74 3.99 -22.90
C ASP A 329 -11.05 3.91 -21.40
N TRP A 330 -10.09 3.44 -20.62
CA TRP A 330 -10.23 3.19 -19.18
C TRP A 330 -10.29 4.46 -18.32
N THR A 331 -10.03 5.63 -18.91
CA THR A 331 -10.04 6.93 -18.21
C THR A 331 -11.39 7.62 -18.25
N LYS A 332 -12.30 7.15 -19.10
CA LYS A 332 -13.66 7.68 -19.24
C LYS A 332 -14.64 6.77 -18.50
N PRO A 333 -15.69 7.32 -17.86
CA PRO A 333 -16.72 6.53 -17.20
C PRO A 333 -17.41 5.52 -18.12
#